data_AF-A0AAE0TBE8-F1
#
_entry.id   AF-A0AAE0TBE8-F1
#
_cell.length_a   1.000
_cell.length_b   1.000
_cell.length_c   1.000
_cell.angle_alpha   90.00
_cell.angle_beta   90.00
_cell.angle_gamma   90.00
#
_symmetry.space_group_name_H-M   'P 1'
#
loop_
_entity.id
_entity.type
_entity.pdbx_description
1 polymer ?
#
loop_
_entity_poly.entity_id
_entity_poly.type
_entity_poly.pdbx_seq_one_letter_code
_entity_poly.pdbx_strand_id
1 'polypeptide(L)'
;MKKKTAAPAPPKVGKTIQRLRQAYNLSLGELADKSGVSKSIISQIERNEANPTIGTIWRLSNALDIKMEDVIGTEETTAFFGTLTDNSTPVIRSEDGLCTLRVVSPLQTVEWVQWYEFTARPGGVLESDGHQPGSTEHLTLLEGTLKVTALNEKKIVSAGETIRYRCHLNHVLHNTVAESAILSLNNAYIEKLLQQKKKNARILKKMKDNIDRTLSSILIMNNTVNTVGAIIIGAKSAEVFGEKELFFVSFAVTLVLLIFAEIVPKSIGAYHWKSVSLLLSYYLRFIVFITYPLLHITEMVTRFVKPAQNISLINREDIMLMINIARKEGQIADKDEKFIRNYLAIEQTEINEIMTPRTVMFTEDMTITAAEFYRRHPDCNFSRIPVYSGDEDNIEGMVIKNEILRAILDGKGDMPLSGFKRNVRSVPETMTVSELFGLLLNKKIHMVLAVNEYGTIDGLVTLEDIIEFIIGGEIIDESDKVTDLRNLAVQRWKTRMMLHTQKRELMPDRD
;
A
#
# COMPACT_ATOMS: atom_id res chain seq x y z
N MET A 1 19.97 54.52 -14.46
CA MET A 1 19.15 54.37 -15.69
C MET A 1 17.89 53.58 -15.34
N LYS A 2 16.70 53.93 -15.86
CA LYS A 2 15.50 53.10 -15.68
C LYS A 2 15.64 51.83 -16.55
N LYS A 3 15.49 50.63 -15.98
CA LYS A 3 15.32 49.40 -16.78
C LYS A 3 13.99 49.53 -17.53
N LYS A 4 14.00 49.40 -18.86
CA LYS A 4 12.77 49.15 -19.63
C LYS A 4 12.30 47.73 -19.25
N THR A 5 11.09 47.61 -18.72
CA THR A 5 10.36 46.34 -18.77
C THR A 5 10.11 45.99 -20.24
N ALA A 6 10.34 44.73 -20.61
CA ALA A 6 9.94 44.25 -21.93
C ALA A 6 8.41 44.18 -22.00
N ALA A 7 7.84 44.43 -23.19
CA ALA A 7 6.42 44.18 -23.41
C ALA A 7 6.12 42.67 -23.26
N PRO A 8 4.96 42.28 -22.71
CA PRO A 8 4.59 40.87 -22.62
C PRO A 8 4.52 40.27 -24.03
N ALA A 9 5.12 39.08 -24.19
CA ALA A 9 5.03 38.35 -25.45
C ALA A 9 3.59 37.85 -25.68
N PRO A 10 3.10 37.80 -26.93
CA PRO A 10 1.79 37.22 -27.22
C PRO A 10 1.73 35.74 -26.80
N PRO A 11 0.55 35.22 -26.43
CA PRO A 11 0.39 33.84 -26.00
C PRO A 11 0.79 32.86 -27.11
N LYS A 12 1.41 31.74 -26.74
CA LYS A 12 2.03 30.75 -27.66
C LYS A 12 1.01 29.82 -28.35
N VAL A 13 -0.12 30.39 -28.76
CA VAL A 13 -1.29 29.74 -29.38
C VAL A 13 -0.90 28.77 -30.48
N GLY A 14 0.09 29.11 -31.31
CA GLY A 14 0.57 28.29 -32.41
C GLY A 14 1.00 26.88 -32.00
N LYS A 15 1.85 26.78 -30.97
CA LYS A 15 2.34 25.50 -30.46
C LYS A 15 1.23 24.67 -29.82
N THR A 16 0.28 25.32 -29.14
CA THR A 16 -0.86 24.62 -28.52
C THR A 16 -1.74 23.98 -29.60
N ILE A 17 -2.09 24.71 -30.66
CA ILE A 17 -2.86 24.21 -31.79
C ILE A 17 -2.13 23.08 -32.52
N GLN A 18 -0.82 23.23 -32.77
CA GLN A 18 0.02 22.21 -33.39
C GLN A 18 -0.02 20.88 -32.61
N ARG A 19 0.28 20.94 -31.31
CA ARG A 19 0.32 19.79 -30.39
C ARG A 19 -1.04 19.08 -30.33
N LEU A 20 -2.13 19.83 -30.25
CA LEU A 20 -3.49 19.27 -30.23
C LEU A 20 -3.84 18.59 -31.56
N ARG A 21 -3.55 19.24 -32.69
CA ARG A 21 -3.77 18.64 -34.02
C ARG A 21 -3.05 17.29 -34.16
N GLN A 22 -1.81 17.21 -33.67
CA GLN A 22 -1.02 15.97 -33.66
C GLN A 22 -1.57 14.93 -32.67
N ALA A 23 -2.04 15.34 -31.48
CA ALA A 23 -2.64 14.44 -30.50
C ALA A 23 -3.95 13.79 -30.97
N TYR A 24 -4.77 14.51 -31.75
CA TYR A 24 -5.95 13.95 -32.45
C TYR A 24 -5.60 13.25 -33.78
N ASN A 25 -4.32 13.06 -34.08
CA ASN A 25 -3.77 12.45 -35.30
C ASN A 25 -4.29 13.07 -36.62
N LEU A 26 -4.61 14.36 -36.62
CA LEU A 26 -5.13 15.08 -37.78
C LEU A 26 -3.98 15.63 -38.63
N SER A 27 -4.08 15.47 -39.96
CA SER A 27 -3.25 16.26 -40.87
C SER A 27 -3.63 17.75 -40.80
N LEU A 28 -2.73 18.61 -41.28
CA LEU A 28 -3.06 20.02 -41.59
C LEU A 28 -4.26 20.13 -42.54
N GLY A 29 -4.54 19.08 -43.32
CA GLY A 29 -5.71 18.98 -44.17
C GLY A 29 -7.00 18.88 -43.37
N GLU A 30 -7.14 17.84 -42.55
CA GLU A 30 -8.39 17.55 -41.85
C GLU A 30 -8.74 18.61 -40.80
N LEU A 31 -7.75 19.24 -40.15
CA LEU A 31 -8.05 20.38 -39.26
C LEU A 31 -8.54 21.61 -40.05
N ALA A 32 -8.00 21.87 -41.24
CA ALA A 32 -8.49 22.94 -42.10
C ALA A 32 -9.91 22.66 -42.59
N ASP A 33 -10.20 21.42 -42.95
CA ASP A 33 -11.49 21.02 -43.49
C ASP A 33 -12.57 20.99 -42.36
N LYS A 34 -12.20 20.62 -41.11
CA LYS A 34 -13.09 20.71 -39.92
C LYS A 34 -13.31 22.14 -39.41
N SER A 35 -12.28 22.99 -39.39
CA SER A 35 -12.39 24.38 -38.89
C SER A 35 -12.86 25.38 -39.95
N GLY A 36 -12.71 25.02 -41.23
CA GLY A 36 -12.81 25.90 -42.40
C GLY A 36 -11.74 27.02 -42.43
N VAL A 37 -10.63 26.88 -41.68
CA VAL A 37 -9.47 27.79 -41.73
C VAL A 37 -8.45 27.19 -42.69
N SER A 38 -7.90 27.97 -43.62
CA SER A 38 -7.07 27.39 -44.69
C SER A 38 -5.80 26.69 -44.18
N LYS A 39 -5.40 25.62 -44.88
CA LYS A 39 -4.22 24.76 -44.59
C LYS A 39 -2.94 25.61 -44.43
N SER A 40 -2.80 26.68 -45.23
CA SER A 40 -1.71 27.65 -45.14
C SER A 40 -1.75 28.51 -43.87
N ILE A 41 -2.92 29.07 -43.54
CA ILE A 41 -3.10 29.91 -42.34
C ILE A 41 -2.82 29.09 -41.06
N ILE A 42 -3.31 27.85 -40.98
CA ILE A 42 -3.01 26.96 -39.84
C ILE A 42 -1.50 26.72 -39.76
N SER A 43 -0.84 26.40 -40.87
CA SER A 43 0.60 26.16 -40.91
C SER A 43 1.44 27.37 -40.47
N GLN A 44 1.01 28.60 -40.81
CA GLN A 44 1.64 29.85 -40.34
C GLN A 44 1.37 30.10 -38.84
N ILE A 45 0.17 29.80 -38.35
CA ILE A 45 -0.17 29.89 -36.92
C ILE A 45 0.70 28.92 -36.12
N GLU A 46 0.82 27.65 -36.53
CA GLU A 46 1.62 26.62 -35.84
C GLU A 46 3.10 27.03 -35.72
N ARG A 47 3.69 27.59 -36.78
CA ARG A 47 5.06 28.15 -36.76
C ARG A 47 5.19 29.47 -35.97
N ASN A 48 4.09 30.06 -35.51
CA ASN A 48 4.00 31.39 -34.87
C ASN A 48 4.41 32.54 -35.82
N GLU A 49 4.24 32.34 -37.13
CA GLU A 49 4.46 33.35 -38.19
C GLU A 49 3.23 34.27 -38.38
N ALA A 50 2.06 33.81 -37.96
CA ALA A 50 0.81 34.59 -37.99
C ALA A 50 0.18 34.67 -36.59
N ASN A 51 -0.32 35.86 -36.24
CA ASN A 51 -1.11 36.07 -35.02
C ASN A 51 -2.61 35.86 -35.34
N PRO A 52 -3.25 34.76 -34.90
CA PRO A 52 -4.62 34.45 -35.27
C PRO A 52 -5.64 35.40 -34.62
N THR A 53 -6.73 35.69 -35.33
CA THR A 53 -7.84 36.46 -34.76
C THR A 53 -8.60 35.64 -33.71
N ILE A 54 -9.30 36.32 -32.80
CA ILE A 54 -10.22 35.71 -31.81
C ILE A 54 -11.15 34.65 -32.45
N GLY A 55 -11.74 34.96 -33.62
CA GLY A 55 -12.61 34.03 -34.36
C GLY A 55 -11.86 32.88 -35.05
N THR A 56 -10.60 33.09 -35.45
CA THR A 56 -9.74 32.02 -35.97
C THR A 56 -9.40 31.00 -34.88
N ILE A 57 -9.05 31.47 -33.68
CA ILE A 57 -8.78 30.60 -32.53
C ILE A 57 -10.03 29.84 -32.12
N TRP A 58 -11.19 30.51 -32.02
CA TRP A 58 -12.47 29.87 -31.68
C TRP A 58 -12.82 28.72 -32.65
N ARG A 59 -12.69 28.96 -33.96
CA ARG A 59 -12.95 27.93 -35.00
C ARG A 59 -11.99 26.74 -34.92
N LEU A 60 -10.73 26.97 -34.58
CA LEU A 60 -9.74 25.90 -34.39
C LEU A 60 -9.98 25.14 -33.09
N SER A 61 -10.40 25.82 -32.01
CA SER A 61 -10.76 25.22 -30.73
C SER A 61 -11.95 24.26 -30.88
N ASN A 62 -13.03 24.73 -31.51
CA ASN A 62 -14.22 23.90 -31.78
C ASN A 62 -13.91 22.70 -32.69
N ALA A 63 -13.03 22.86 -33.68
CA ALA A 63 -12.63 21.78 -34.59
C ALA A 63 -11.73 20.71 -33.93
N LEU A 64 -11.19 21.02 -32.75
CA LEU A 64 -10.39 20.13 -31.89
C LEU A 64 -11.17 19.67 -30.64
N ASP A 65 -12.46 20.02 -30.52
CA ASP A 65 -13.35 19.74 -29.38
C ASP A 65 -12.77 20.15 -28.00
N ILE A 66 -12.16 21.33 -27.95
CA ILE A 66 -11.62 21.93 -26.72
C ILE A 66 -12.08 23.37 -26.54
N LYS A 67 -11.93 23.91 -25.32
CA LYS A 67 -12.31 25.30 -25.05
C LYS A 67 -11.24 26.26 -25.56
N MET A 68 -11.69 27.46 -25.88
CA MET A 68 -10.83 28.56 -26.32
C MET A 68 -9.88 29.08 -25.22
N GLU A 69 -10.25 28.94 -23.95
CA GLU A 69 -9.40 29.29 -22.79
C GLU A 69 -8.15 28.39 -22.74
N ASP A 70 -8.27 27.10 -23.02
CA ASP A 70 -7.16 26.13 -23.05
C ASP A 70 -6.13 26.41 -24.16
N VAL A 71 -6.51 27.19 -25.19
CA VAL A 71 -5.64 27.57 -26.31
C VAL A 71 -4.87 28.87 -26.04
N ILE A 72 -5.50 29.81 -25.35
CA ILE A 72 -4.97 31.17 -25.11
C ILE A 72 -4.23 31.27 -23.76
N GLY A 73 -4.56 30.40 -22.81
CA GLY A 73 -4.02 30.41 -21.44
C GLY A 73 -2.50 30.54 -21.39
N THR A 74 -2.04 31.59 -20.70
CA THR A 74 -0.67 31.68 -20.20
C THR A 74 -0.48 30.69 -19.06
N GLU A 75 0.73 30.13 -18.93
CA GLU A 75 1.12 29.27 -17.82
C GLU A 75 1.15 30.05 -16.49
N GLU A 76 -0.01 30.25 -15.87
CA GLU A 76 -0.07 30.66 -14.47
C GLU A 76 0.38 29.50 -13.59
N THR A 77 1.41 29.73 -12.76
CA THR A 77 1.89 28.77 -11.77
C THR A 77 0.92 28.67 -10.58
N THR A 78 -0.26 28.13 -10.85
CA THR A 78 -1.28 27.71 -9.88
C THR A 78 -1.18 26.20 -9.65
N ALA A 79 -1.81 25.69 -8.59
CA ALA A 79 -1.83 24.25 -8.31
C ALA A 79 -2.73 23.52 -9.31
N PHE A 80 -2.13 22.83 -10.28
CA PHE A 80 -2.85 22.08 -11.31
C PHE A 80 -3.46 20.78 -10.76
N PHE A 81 -4.73 20.84 -10.37
CA PHE A 81 -5.53 19.66 -10.01
C PHE A 81 -6.33 19.16 -11.22
N GLY A 82 -5.78 18.20 -11.96
CA GLY A 82 -6.44 17.58 -13.10
C GLY A 82 -7.05 16.20 -12.76
N THR A 83 -8.37 16.08 -12.84
CA THR A 83 -9.09 14.80 -12.66
C THR A 83 -9.46 14.20 -14.01
N LEU A 84 -8.87 13.06 -14.35
CA LEU A 84 -9.25 12.24 -15.52
C LEU A 84 -10.27 11.18 -15.11
N THR A 85 -11.40 11.10 -15.80
CA THR A 85 -12.40 10.04 -15.62
C THR A 85 -12.29 9.00 -16.73
N ASP A 86 -12.72 7.76 -16.49
CA ASP A 86 -12.55 6.64 -17.43
C ASP A 86 -13.17 6.91 -18.82
N ASN A 87 -14.27 7.66 -18.86
CA ASN A 87 -14.96 8.06 -20.10
C ASN A 87 -14.25 9.21 -20.85
N SER A 88 -13.28 9.89 -20.23
CA SER A 88 -12.54 11.03 -20.79
C SER A 88 -11.21 10.64 -21.44
N THR A 89 -10.82 9.37 -21.35
CA THR A 89 -9.51 8.86 -21.82
C THR A 89 -9.66 7.94 -23.04
N PRO A 90 -8.86 8.11 -24.12
CA PRO A 90 -8.83 7.16 -25.22
C PRO A 90 -8.47 5.74 -24.76
N VAL A 91 -9.27 4.76 -25.16
CA VAL A 91 -9.04 3.32 -24.92
C VAL A 91 -8.83 2.62 -26.25
N ILE A 92 -7.58 2.26 -26.54
CA ILE A 92 -7.23 1.35 -27.64
C ILE A 92 -7.62 -0.06 -27.20
N ARG A 93 -8.11 -0.88 -28.15
CA ARG A 93 -8.47 -2.29 -27.91
C ARG A 93 -7.90 -3.14 -29.04
N SER A 94 -7.47 -4.36 -28.71
CA SER A 94 -7.16 -5.39 -29.72
C SER A 94 -8.43 -5.82 -30.46
N GLU A 95 -8.29 -6.39 -31.66
CA GLU A 95 -9.42 -6.79 -32.51
C GLU A 95 -10.33 -7.85 -31.83
N ASP A 96 -9.74 -8.71 -31.01
CA ASP A 96 -10.45 -9.73 -30.20
C ASP A 96 -11.16 -9.14 -28.95
N GLY A 97 -10.93 -7.87 -28.63
CA GLY A 97 -11.45 -7.21 -27.43
C GLY A 97 -10.94 -7.81 -26.10
N LEU A 98 -9.85 -8.58 -26.13
CA LEU A 98 -9.24 -9.19 -24.94
C LEU A 98 -8.22 -8.26 -24.28
N CYS A 99 -7.49 -7.45 -25.04
CA CYS A 99 -6.56 -6.45 -24.53
C CYS A 99 -7.13 -5.04 -24.67
N THR A 100 -6.92 -4.21 -23.64
CA THR A 100 -7.28 -2.79 -23.63
C THR A 100 -6.12 -1.97 -23.10
N LEU A 101 -5.80 -0.89 -23.80
CA LEU A 101 -4.70 0.03 -23.48
C LEU A 101 -5.29 1.45 -23.40
N ARG A 102 -5.41 1.99 -22.18
CA ARG A 102 -6.03 3.29 -21.90
C ARG A 102 -4.96 4.36 -21.67
N VAL A 103 -5.02 5.46 -22.42
CA VAL A 103 -4.08 6.58 -22.26
C VAL A 103 -4.42 7.34 -20.98
N VAL A 104 -3.47 7.40 -20.03
CA VAL A 104 -3.64 8.12 -18.75
C VAL A 104 -2.69 9.31 -18.58
N SER A 105 -1.68 9.44 -19.45
CA SER A 105 -0.84 10.65 -19.52
C SER A 105 -1.61 11.85 -20.10
N PRO A 106 -1.38 13.08 -19.62
CA PRO A 106 -1.94 14.28 -20.23
C PRO A 106 -1.58 14.40 -21.71
N LEU A 107 -2.50 14.90 -22.55
CA LEU A 107 -2.26 15.19 -23.99
C LEU A 107 -1.02 16.06 -24.24
N GLN A 108 -0.57 16.77 -23.21
CA GLN A 108 0.59 17.65 -23.21
C GLN A 108 1.95 16.92 -23.25
N THR A 109 2.03 15.66 -22.80
CA THR A 109 3.28 14.90 -22.70
C THR A 109 3.48 13.88 -23.83
N VAL A 110 2.43 13.61 -24.61
CA VAL A 110 2.32 12.48 -25.57
C VAL A 110 3.45 12.41 -26.61
N GLU A 111 4.13 13.52 -26.91
CA GLU A 111 5.28 13.53 -27.84
C GLU A 111 6.59 12.99 -27.24
N TRP A 112 6.72 12.90 -25.91
CA TRP A 112 7.97 12.53 -25.23
C TRP A 112 7.82 11.52 -24.08
N VAL A 113 6.68 11.53 -23.37
CA VAL A 113 6.29 10.49 -22.39
C VAL A 113 4.80 10.19 -22.50
N GLN A 114 4.49 8.91 -22.74
CA GLN A 114 3.14 8.36 -22.76
C GLN A 114 2.97 7.41 -21.58
N TRP A 115 1.83 7.47 -20.89
CA TRP A 115 1.47 6.53 -19.82
C TRP A 115 0.20 5.81 -20.18
N TYR A 116 0.20 4.50 -19.97
CA TYR A 116 -0.89 3.61 -20.32
C TYR A 116 -1.29 2.75 -19.13
N GLU A 117 -2.61 2.64 -18.91
CA GLU A 117 -3.18 1.56 -18.13
C GLU A 117 -3.47 0.39 -19.09
N PHE A 118 -2.73 -0.70 -18.93
CA PHE A 118 -2.90 -1.92 -19.71
C PHE A 118 -3.74 -2.95 -18.94
N THR A 119 -4.68 -3.60 -19.62
CA THR A 119 -5.43 -4.75 -19.09
C THR A 119 -5.61 -5.79 -20.17
N ALA A 120 -5.15 -7.02 -19.92
CA ALA A 120 -5.40 -8.18 -20.77
C ALA A 120 -6.31 -9.19 -20.05
N ARG A 121 -7.38 -9.62 -20.73
CA ARG A 121 -8.18 -10.78 -20.34
C ARG A 121 -7.38 -12.08 -20.57
N PRO A 122 -7.73 -13.20 -19.92
CA PRO A 122 -7.07 -14.49 -20.17
C PRO A 122 -7.16 -14.89 -21.65
N GLY A 123 -6.05 -15.36 -22.22
CA GLY A 123 -5.89 -15.62 -23.66
C GLY A 123 -5.61 -14.37 -24.50
N GLY A 124 -5.71 -13.17 -23.92
CA GLY A 124 -5.44 -11.92 -24.62
C GLY A 124 -3.98 -11.78 -25.02
N VAL A 125 -3.79 -11.41 -26.28
CA VAL A 125 -2.51 -11.00 -26.87
C VAL A 125 -2.62 -9.55 -27.31
N LEU A 126 -1.64 -8.72 -26.97
CA LEU A 126 -1.43 -7.43 -27.61
C LEU A 126 -0.10 -7.50 -28.36
N GLU A 127 -0.17 -7.57 -29.67
CA GLU A 127 0.98 -7.32 -30.55
C GLU A 127 1.07 -5.81 -30.81
N SER A 128 2.28 -5.29 -30.93
CA SER A 128 2.50 -3.85 -31.14
C SER A 128 3.75 -3.63 -32.01
N ASP A 129 3.61 -2.72 -32.98
CA ASP A 129 4.66 -2.36 -33.92
C ASP A 129 5.80 -1.58 -33.27
N GLY A 130 6.95 -1.54 -33.95
CA GLY A 130 8.09 -0.75 -33.50
C GLY A 130 7.79 0.75 -33.39
N HIS A 131 7.96 1.30 -32.19
CA HIS A 131 7.91 2.74 -31.90
C HIS A 131 9.14 3.48 -32.48
N GLN A 132 9.27 4.78 -32.22
CA GLN A 132 10.37 5.58 -32.78
C GLN A 132 11.76 5.07 -32.34
N PRO A 133 12.82 5.28 -33.15
CA PRO A 133 14.18 4.86 -32.80
C PRO A 133 14.64 5.44 -31.45
N GLY A 134 14.95 4.54 -30.51
CA GLY A 134 15.35 4.89 -29.13
C GLY A 134 14.24 4.72 -28.08
N SER A 135 12.98 4.56 -28.48
CA SER A 135 11.87 4.33 -27.55
C SER A 135 12.10 3.08 -26.68
N THR A 136 11.81 3.24 -25.38
CA THR A 136 11.95 2.21 -24.34
C THR A 136 10.72 2.24 -23.45
N GLU A 137 10.07 1.10 -23.27
CA GLU A 137 8.90 0.95 -22.42
C GLU A 137 9.27 0.49 -21.01
N HIS A 138 8.51 0.98 -20.04
CA HIS A 138 8.63 0.66 -18.62
C HIS A 138 7.28 0.10 -18.16
N LEU A 139 7.15 -1.24 -18.13
CA LEU A 139 5.91 -1.92 -17.79
C LEU A 139 6.02 -2.47 -16.36
N THR A 140 5.31 -1.85 -15.43
CA THR A 140 5.09 -2.36 -14.06
C THR A 140 3.76 -3.12 -14.03
N LEU A 141 3.79 -4.41 -13.69
CA LEU A 141 2.56 -5.20 -13.64
C LEU A 141 1.89 -5.06 -12.27
N LEU A 142 0.65 -4.55 -12.25
CA LEU A 142 -0.10 -4.32 -11.00
C LEU A 142 -0.78 -5.59 -10.47
N GLU A 143 -1.39 -6.39 -11.35
CA GLU A 143 -2.03 -7.67 -10.99
C GLU A 143 -1.73 -8.76 -12.03
N GLY A 144 -1.56 -10.00 -11.55
CA GLY A 144 -1.45 -11.20 -12.38
C GLY A 144 -0.02 -11.56 -12.79
N THR A 145 0.11 -12.19 -13.96
CA THR A 145 1.37 -12.45 -14.66
C THR A 145 1.19 -12.10 -16.14
N LEU A 146 2.25 -11.59 -16.77
CA LEU A 146 2.24 -11.18 -18.18
C LEU A 146 3.52 -11.67 -18.85
N LYS A 147 3.38 -12.35 -20.00
CA LYS A 147 4.52 -12.76 -20.82
C LYS A 147 4.82 -11.66 -21.83
N VAL A 148 6.00 -11.07 -21.71
CA VAL A 148 6.53 -10.05 -22.64
C VAL A 148 7.50 -10.72 -23.59
N THR A 149 7.34 -10.45 -24.89
CA THR A 149 8.22 -10.93 -25.96
C THR A 149 8.73 -9.73 -26.75
N ALA A 150 10.04 -9.58 -26.87
CA ALA A 150 10.69 -8.54 -27.69
C ALA A 150 12.03 -9.05 -28.19
N LEU A 151 12.43 -8.74 -29.42
CA LEU A 151 13.72 -9.17 -30.01
C LEU A 151 13.97 -10.70 -29.91
N ASN A 152 12.91 -11.52 -30.04
CA ASN A 152 12.87 -12.97 -29.78
C ASN A 152 13.11 -13.42 -28.33
N GLU A 153 13.60 -12.56 -27.44
CA GLU A 153 13.62 -12.83 -26.00
C GLU A 153 12.21 -12.86 -25.41
N LYS A 154 12.02 -13.71 -24.39
CA LYS A 154 10.72 -13.98 -23.75
C LYS A 154 10.90 -13.94 -22.24
N LYS A 155 10.29 -12.96 -21.57
CA LYS A 155 10.35 -12.80 -20.12
C LYS A 155 8.95 -12.77 -19.53
N ILE A 156 8.75 -13.51 -18.44
CA ILE A 156 7.53 -13.43 -17.64
C ILE A 156 7.74 -12.33 -16.60
N VAL A 157 6.69 -11.53 -16.40
CA VAL A 157 6.62 -10.45 -15.42
C VAL A 157 5.47 -10.77 -14.48
N SER A 158 5.69 -10.64 -13.19
CA SER A 158 4.75 -10.93 -12.10
C SER A 158 4.23 -9.63 -11.49
N ALA A 159 3.11 -9.68 -10.78
CA ALA A 159 2.61 -8.53 -10.02
C ALA A 159 3.69 -7.95 -9.09
N GLY A 160 3.88 -6.63 -9.13
CA GLY A 160 4.95 -5.90 -8.43
C GLY A 160 6.25 -5.76 -9.22
N GLU A 161 6.51 -6.61 -10.23
CA GLU A 161 7.72 -6.50 -11.05
C GLU A 161 7.60 -5.39 -12.11
N THR A 162 8.72 -4.73 -12.39
CA THR A 162 8.85 -3.77 -13.51
C THR A 162 9.86 -4.30 -14.53
N ILE A 163 9.40 -4.55 -15.75
CA ILE A 163 10.27 -4.83 -16.90
C ILE A 163 10.56 -3.53 -17.65
N ARG A 164 11.72 -3.48 -18.31
CA ARG A 164 12.07 -2.44 -19.28
C ARG A 164 12.59 -3.11 -20.54
N TYR A 165 12.07 -2.71 -21.70
CA TYR A 165 12.48 -3.23 -23.01
C TYR A 165 12.49 -2.11 -24.05
N ARG A 166 13.37 -2.24 -25.06
CA ARG A 166 13.42 -1.28 -26.17
C ARG A 166 12.29 -1.59 -27.15
N CYS A 167 11.32 -0.69 -27.26
CA CYS A 167 10.11 -0.89 -28.06
C CYS A 167 10.15 -0.28 -29.47
N HIS A 168 11.31 0.24 -29.90
CA HIS A 168 11.60 0.59 -31.32
C HIS A 168 11.53 -0.57 -32.34
N LEU A 169 11.06 -1.75 -31.91
CA LEU A 169 10.90 -2.98 -32.68
C LEU A 169 9.65 -3.71 -32.15
N ASN A 170 9.03 -4.53 -33.00
CA ASN A 170 7.79 -5.23 -32.67
C ASN A 170 7.90 -6.09 -31.41
N HIS A 171 6.89 -6.02 -30.57
CA HIS A 171 6.83 -6.69 -29.28
C HIS A 171 5.41 -7.19 -28.97
N VAL A 172 5.30 -8.16 -28.05
CA VAL A 172 4.04 -8.88 -27.77
C VAL A 172 3.85 -9.09 -26.27
N LEU A 173 2.67 -8.73 -25.77
CA LEU A 173 2.20 -8.97 -24.40
C LEU A 173 1.14 -10.08 -24.42
N HIS A 174 1.27 -11.13 -23.60
CA HIS A 174 0.37 -12.30 -23.63
C HIS A 174 0.00 -12.82 -22.22
N ASN A 175 -1.29 -13.02 -21.97
CA ASN A 175 -1.87 -13.53 -20.73
C ASN A 175 -2.30 -15.02 -20.85
N THR A 176 -1.55 -15.95 -20.25
CA THR A 176 -1.80 -17.41 -20.31
C THR A 176 -2.16 -17.96 -18.92
N VAL A 177 -3.33 -18.62 -18.74
CA VAL A 177 -3.77 -19.05 -17.39
C VAL A 177 -4.39 -20.46 -17.37
N ALA A 178 -3.52 -21.44 -17.13
CA ALA A 178 -3.70 -22.90 -17.01
C ALA A 178 -4.65 -23.48 -15.93
N GLU A 179 -4.17 -23.75 -14.69
CA GLU A 179 -4.84 -24.73 -13.80
C GLU A 179 -4.77 -24.57 -12.25
N SER A 180 -3.80 -23.95 -11.55
CA SER A 180 -3.58 -24.25 -10.08
C SER A 180 -4.77 -24.06 -9.15
N ALA A 181 -5.72 -23.23 -9.60
CA ALA A 181 -7.06 -22.91 -9.14
C ALA A 181 -7.35 -22.88 -7.64
N ILE A 182 -7.04 -23.97 -6.95
CA ILE A 182 -7.53 -24.37 -5.65
C ILE A 182 -6.49 -24.11 -4.55
N LEU A 183 -5.20 -24.25 -4.85
CA LEU A 183 -4.12 -24.23 -3.83
C LEU A 183 -3.84 -22.84 -3.27
N SER A 184 -3.83 -21.80 -4.10
CA SER A 184 -3.43 -20.44 -3.70
C SER A 184 -4.59 -19.51 -3.34
N LEU A 185 -5.82 -20.04 -3.20
CA LEU A 185 -7.01 -19.25 -2.87
C LEU A 185 -6.94 -18.68 -1.44
N ASN A 186 -6.67 -17.38 -1.29
CA ASN A 186 -6.92 -16.67 -0.02
C ASN A 186 -8.43 -16.59 0.27
N ASN A 187 -8.84 -16.75 1.53
CA ASN A 187 -10.23 -16.59 1.98
C ASN A 187 -10.82 -15.24 1.58
N ALA A 188 -10.03 -14.16 1.67
CA ALA A 188 -10.46 -12.81 1.27
C ALA A 188 -10.88 -12.73 -0.21
N TYR A 189 -10.25 -13.50 -1.09
CA TYR A 189 -10.62 -13.55 -2.51
C TYR A 189 -11.93 -14.33 -2.75
N ILE A 190 -12.16 -15.42 -1.99
CA ILE A 190 -13.44 -16.15 -2.04
C ILE A 190 -14.59 -15.27 -1.52
N GLU A 191 -14.38 -14.50 -0.45
CA GLU A 191 -15.41 -13.61 0.08
C GLU A 191 -15.68 -12.42 -0.87
N LYS A 192 -14.64 -11.86 -1.51
CA LYS A 192 -14.79 -10.86 -2.59
C LYS A 192 -15.65 -11.41 -3.75
N LEU A 193 -15.44 -12.67 -4.15
CA LEU A 193 -16.26 -13.33 -5.19
C LEU A 193 -17.71 -13.59 -4.76
N LEU A 194 -17.96 -13.84 -3.47
CA LEU A 194 -19.31 -13.99 -2.89
C LEU A 194 -20.06 -12.65 -2.82
N GLN A 195 -19.39 -11.57 -2.38
CA GLN A 195 -19.93 -10.22 -2.41
C GLN A 195 -20.29 -9.78 -3.84
N GLN A 196 -19.44 -10.10 -4.82
CA GLN A 196 -19.70 -9.90 -6.25
C GLN A 196 -20.75 -10.86 -6.86
N LYS A 197 -21.42 -11.68 -6.05
CA LYS A 197 -22.48 -12.63 -6.43
C LYS A 197 -22.11 -13.55 -7.62
N LYS A 198 -20.82 -13.85 -7.82
CA LYS A 198 -20.35 -14.72 -8.92
C LYS A 198 -20.89 -16.14 -8.71
N LYS A 199 -21.59 -16.70 -9.70
CA LYS A 199 -22.37 -17.95 -9.59
C LYS A 199 -21.63 -19.11 -8.89
N ASN A 200 -20.34 -19.27 -9.15
CA ASN A 200 -19.57 -20.45 -8.73
C ASN A 200 -18.86 -20.24 -7.38
N ALA A 201 -18.86 -19.03 -6.81
CA ALA A 201 -18.13 -18.70 -5.59
C ALA A 201 -18.56 -19.55 -4.36
N ARG A 202 -19.84 -19.93 -4.30
CA ARG A 202 -20.39 -20.83 -3.26
C ARG A 202 -19.87 -22.27 -3.37
N ILE A 203 -19.55 -22.73 -4.58
CA ILE A 203 -18.95 -24.05 -4.82
C ILE A 203 -17.48 -24.00 -4.38
N LEU A 204 -16.79 -22.92 -4.75
CA LEU A 204 -15.40 -22.70 -4.41
C LEU A 204 -15.15 -22.59 -2.90
N LYS A 205 -16.05 -21.90 -2.16
CA LYS A 205 -16.02 -21.86 -0.69
C LYS A 205 -16.13 -23.28 -0.11
N LYS A 206 -17.20 -24.03 -0.46
CA LYS A 206 -17.38 -25.43 0.02
C LYS A 206 -16.20 -26.37 -0.27
N MET A 207 -15.49 -26.18 -1.37
CA MET A 207 -14.27 -26.93 -1.69
C MET A 207 -13.10 -26.55 -0.79
N LYS A 208 -12.88 -25.25 -0.53
CA LYS A 208 -11.84 -24.81 0.40
C LYS A 208 -12.17 -25.15 1.86
N ASP A 209 -13.43 -25.03 2.25
CA ASP A 209 -13.93 -25.46 3.58
C ASP A 209 -13.68 -26.96 3.84
N ASN A 210 -13.41 -27.75 2.79
CA ASN A 210 -13.11 -29.19 2.82
C ASN A 210 -11.86 -29.50 1.99
N ILE A 211 -10.77 -28.75 2.19
CA ILE A 211 -9.59 -28.81 1.31
C ILE A 211 -8.95 -30.20 1.27
N ASP A 212 -8.78 -30.86 2.42
CA ASP A 212 -8.21 -32.22 2.50
C ASP A 212 -8.99 -33.23 1.66
N ARG A 213 -10.33 -33.14 1.71
CA ARG A 213 -11.24 -34.00 0.93
C ARG A 213 -11.10 -33.70 -0.56
N THR A 214 -11.03 -32.42 -0.92
CA THR A 214 -10.88 -31.99 -2.33
C THR A 214 -9.53 -32.44 -2.91
N LEU A 215 -8.43 -32.28 -2.17
CA LEU A 215 -7.10 -32.73 -2.56
C LEU A 215 -7.02 -34.27 -2.65
N SER A 216 -7.62 -34.98 -1.69
CA SER A 216 -7.69 -36.45 -1.72
C SER A 216 -8.48 -36.96 -2.92
N SER A 217 -9.59 -36.31 -3.30
CA SER A 217 -10.34 -36.64 -4.52
C SER A 217 -9.47 -36.54 -5.78
N ILE A 218 -8.70 -35.44 -5.91
CA ILE A 218 -7.83 -35.19 -7.06
C ILE A 218 -6.72 -36.25 -7.11
N LEU A 219 -6.06 -36.50 -5.98
CA LEU A 219 -4.96 -37.46 -5.87
C LEU A 219 -5.41 -38.89 -6.20
N ILE A 220 -6.55 -39.31 -5.66
CA ILE A 220 -7.17 -40.62 -5.96
C ILE A 220 -7.45 -40.73 -7.46
N MET A 221 -8.15 -39.76 -8.05
CA MET A 221 -8.51 -39.80 -9.48
C MET A 221 -7.28 -39.82 -10.39
N ASN A 222 -6.31 -38.94 -10.16
CA ASN A 222 -5.06 -38.89 -10.91
C ASN A 222 -4.30 -40.22 -10.86
N ASN A 223 -4.13 -40.77 -9.67
CA ASN A 223 -3.37 -42.00 -9.48
C ASN A 223 -4.12 -43.21 -10.08
N THR A 224 -5.46 -43.25 -10.00
CA THR A 224 -6.28 -44.26 -10.68
C THR A 224 -6.12 -44.17 -12.21
N VAL A 225 -6.25 -42.98 -12.80
CA VAL A 225 -6.11 -42.78 -14.26
C VAL A 225 -4.71 -43.17 -14.74
N ASN A 226 -3.65 -42.72 -14.06
CA ASN A 226 -2.28 -43.05 -14.44
C ASN A 226 -1.98 -44.55 -14.30
N THR A 227 -2.47 -45.20 -13.23
CA THR A 227 -2.26 -46.64 -13.02
C THR A 227 -3.02 -47.48 -14.05
N VAL A 228 -4.31 -47.20 -14.27
CA VAL A 228 -5.14 -47.93 -15.24
C VAL A 228 -4.65 -47.68 -16.67
N GLY A 229 -4.26 -46.44 -17.00
CA GLY A 229 -3.65 -46.09 -18.28
C GLY A 229 -2.35 -46.87 -18.53
N ALA A 230 -1.43 -46.90 -17.55
CA ALA A 230 -0.19 -47.66 -17.66
C ALA A 230 -0.44 -49.18 -17.82
N ILE A 231 -1.41 -49.74 -17.11
CA ILE A 231 -1.80 -51.16 -17.25
C ILE A 231 -2.34 -51.45 -18.66
N ILE A 232 -3.27 -50.63 -19.17
CA ILE A 232 -3.88 -50.83 -20.50
C ILE A 232 -2.83 -50.69 -21.61
N ILE A 233 -1.99 -49.65 -21.55
CA ILE A 233 -0.95 -49.41 -22.56
C ILE A 233 0.14 -50.50 -22.48
N GLY A 234 0.55 -50.92 -21.27
CA GLY A 234 1.51 -52.00 -21.08
C GLY A 234 1.02 -53.35 -21.61
N ALA A 235 -0.23 -53.73 -21.28
CA ALA A 235 -0.85 -54.95 -21.79
C ALA A 235 -0.94 -54.93 -23.33
N LYS A 236 -1.40 -53.82 -23.92
CA LYS A 236 -1.50 -53.72 -25.39
C LYS A 236 -0.15 -53.61 -26.09
N SER A 237 0.87 -53.07 -25.42
CA SER A 237 2.25 -53.06 -25.90
C SER A 237 2.83 -54.48 -25.97
N ALA A 238 2.58 -55.32 -24.95
CA ALA A 238 3.05 -56.71 -24.94
C ALA A 238 2.51 -57.53 -26.12
N GLU A 239 1.23 -57.33 -26.49
CA GLU A 239 0.62 -57.98 -27.67
C GLU A 239 1.21 -57.53 -29.02
N VAL A 240 1.68 -56.28 -29.13
CA VAL A 240 2.07 -55.66 -30.42
C VAL A 240 3.58 -55.69 -30.67
N PHE A 241 4.39 -55.47 -29.63
CA PHE A 241 5.86 -55.38 -29.73
C PHE A 241 6.58 -56.61 -29.16
N GLY A 242 5.87 -57.48 -28.43
CA GLY A 242 6.44 -58.65 -27.78
C GLY A 242 7.30 -58.33 -26.55
N GLU A 243 7.62 -59.37 -25.78
CA GLU A 243 8.25 -59.22 -24.45
C GLU A 243 9.63 -58.55 -24.48
N LYS A 244 10.38 -58.66 -25.59
CA LYS A 244 11.76 -58.14 -25.68
C LYS A 244 11.86 -56.61 -25.71
N GLU A 245 10.85 -55.91 -26.23
CA GLU A 245 10.83 -54.43 -26.27
C GLU A 245 9.94 -53.82 -25.19
N LEU A 246 9.15 -54.65 -24.48
CA LEU A 246 8.20 -54.21 -23.45
C LEU A 246 8.85 -53.30 -22.38
N PHE A 247 10.09 -53.58 -21.96
CA PHE A 247 10.82 -52.72 -21.02
C PHE A 247 10.97 -51.27 -21.52
N PHE A 248 11.36 -51.09 -22.79
CA PHE A 248 11.55 -49.76 -23.36
C PHE A 248 10.23 -49.02 -23.55
N VAL A 249 9.17 -49.73 -23.97
CA VAL A 249 7.83 -49.12 -24.10
C VAL A 249 7.26 -48.75 -22.73
N SER A 250 7.37 -49.63 -21.71
CA SER A 250 6.97 -49.29 -20.34
C SER A 250 7.71 -48.07 -19.80
N PHE A 251 9.04 -48.00 -19.97
CA PHE A 251 9.82 -46.84 -19.55
C PHE A 251 9.38 -45.54 -20.25
N ALA A 252 9.18 -45.58 -21.57
CA ALA A 252 8.69 -44.43 -22.34
C ALA A 252 7.28 -44.00 -21.90
N VAL A 253 6.37 -44.94 -21.64
CA VAL A 253 5.00 -44.66 -21.19
C VAL A 253 4.98 -44.06 -19.78
N THR A 254 5.81 -44.58 -18.86
CA THR A 254 5.97 -43.99 -17.51
C THR A 254 6.50 -42.56 -17.60
N LEU A 255 7.49 -42.30 -18.46
CA LEU A 255 8.04 -40.95 -18.68
C LEU A 255 6.99 -39.98 -19.27
N VAL A 256 6.21 -40.44 -20.25
CA VAL A 256 5.14 -39.64 -20.86
C VAL A 256 4.03 -39.33 -19.86
N LEU A 257 3.58 -40.29 -19.05
CA LEU A 257 2.59 -40.03 -17.99
C LEU A 257 3.13 -39.08 -16.92
N LEU A 258 4.37 -39.29 -16.45
CA LEU A 258 5.01 -38.44 -15.45
C LEU A 258 5.17 -36.99 -15.94
N ILE A 259 5.49 -36.77 -17.22
CA ILE A 259 5.57 -35.43 -17.79
C ILE A 259 4.17 -34.85 -18.04
N PHE A 260 3.34 -35.50 -18.87
CA PHE A 260 2.13 -34.90 -19.44
C PHE A 260 0.85 -35.11 -18.63
N ALA A 261 0.77 -36.15 -17.81
CA ALA A 261 -0.37 -36.37 -16.91
C ALA A 261 -0.10 -35.90 -15.47
N GLU A 262 1.17 -35.73 -15.07
CA GLU A 262 1.52 -35.33 -13.70
C GLU A 262 2.25 -33.98 -13.59
N ILE A 263 3.50 -33.85 -14.06
CA ILE A 263 4.31 -32.63 -13.84
C ILE A 263 3.74 -31.42 -14.57
N VAL A 264 3.38 -31.56 -15.84
CA VAL A 264 2.87 -30.45 -16.65
C VAL A 264 1.50 -29.97 -16.13
N PRO A 265 0.49 -30.83 -15.86
CA PRO A 265 -0.75 -30.39 -15.21
C PRO A 265 -0.53 -29.80 -13.81
N LYS A 266 0.35 -30.37 -12.97
CA LYS A 266 0.66 -29.77 -11.65
C LYS A 266 1.40 -28.43 -11.74
N SER A 267 2.08 -28.12 -12.85
CA SER A 267 2.83 -26.88 -13.07
C SER A 267 2.04 -25.80 -13.82
N ILE A 268 1.35 -26.19 -14.91
CA ILE A 268 0.27 -25.41 -15.54
C ILE A 268 -0.80 -25.11 -14.50
N GLY A 269 -0.97 -26.04 -13.56
CA GLY A 269 -1.23 -25.87 -12.15
C GLY A 269 -0.50 -24.66 -11.58
N ALA A 270 0.48 -24.89 -10.69
CA ALA A 270 1.18 -23.93 -9.82
C ALA A 270 0.91 -22.42 -10.07
N TYR A 271 1.21 -21.90 -11.27
CA TYR A 271 1.19 -20.48 -11.60
C TYR A 271 -0.20 -19.84 -11.88
N HIS A 272 -1.24 -20.60 -12.20
CA HIS A 272 -2.39 -20.07 -12.96
C HIS A 272 -3.76 -20.15 -12.28
N TRP A 273 -3.88 -19.78 -11.00
CA TRP A 273 -5.07 -20.16 -10.24
C TRP A 273 -6.34 -19.35 -10.50
N LYS A 274 -6.28 -18.01 -10.45
CA LYS A 274 -7.46 -17.15 -10.28
C LYS A 274 -8.55 -17.36 -11.34
N SER A 275 -8.19 -17.58 -12.61
CA SER A 275 -9.13 -17.70 -13.73
C SER A 275 -9.83 -19.06 -13.79
N VAL A 276 -9.14 -20.13 -13.39
CA VAL A 276 -9.55 -21.51 -13.72
C VAL A 276 -10.41 -22.12 -12.62
N SER A 277 -10.24 -21.65 -11.38
CA SER A 277 -10.98 -22.12 -10.21
C SER A 277 -12.50 -22.11 -10.39
N LEU A 278 -13.03 -21.11 -11.09
CA LEU A 278 -14.45 -21.02 -11.39
C LEU A 278 -14.92 -22.10 -12.39
N LEU A 279 -14.12 -22.48 -13.38
CA LEU A 279 -14.45 -23.53 -14.34
C LEU A 279 -14.26 -24.93 -13.73
N LEU A 280 -13.08 -25.16 -13.13
CA LEU A 280 -12.74 -26.42 -12.48
C LEU A 280 -13.67 -26.74 -11.29
N SER A 281 -14.31 -25.75 -10.66
CA SER A 281 -15.30 -25.99 -9.59
C SER A 281 -16.47 -26.93 -9.98
N TYR A 282 -16.79 -27.06 -11.27
CA TYR A 282 -17.76 -28.07 -11.74
C TYR A 282 -17.11 -29.45 -11.95
N TYR A 283 -15.94 -29.50 -12.60
CA TYR A 283 -15.21 -30.73 -12.85
C TYR A 283 -14.74 -31.43 -11.56
N LEU A 284 -14.18 -30.65 -10.63
CA LEU A 284 -13.80 -31.11 -9.30
C LEU A 284 -15.00 -31.59 -8.47
N ARG A 285 -16.18 -30.96 -8.61
CA ARG A 285 -17.39 -31.43 -7.95
C ARG A 285 -17.84 -32.79 -8.48
N PHE A 286 -17.62 -33.06 -9.77
CA PHE A 286 -17.87 -34.35 -10.39
C PHE A 286 -16.83 -35.41 -9.96
N ILE A 287 -15.53 -35.06 -9.90
CA ILE A 287 -14.49 -35.95 -9.34
C ILE A 287 -14.82 -36.30 -7.87
N VAL A 288 -15.03 -35.30 -7.00
CA VAL A 288 -15.37 -35.49 -5.58
C VAL A 288 -16.61 -36.38 -5.40
N PHE A 289 -17.57 -36.32 -6.33
CA PHE A 289 -18.75 -37.18 -6.31
C PHE A 289 -18.42 -38.64 -6.68
N ILE A 290 -17.59 -38.88 -7.70
CA ILE A 290 -17.15 -40.23 -8.09
C ILE A 290 -16.23 -40.85 -7.03
N THR A 291 -15.31 -40.09 -6.45
CA THR A 291 -14.40 -40.58 -5.41
C THR A 291 -15.04 -40.67 -4.03
N TYR A 292 -16.25 -40.13 -3.84
CA TYR A 292 -16.98 -40.09 -2.57
C TYR A 292 -16.99 -41.41 -1.76
N PRO A 293 -17.38 -42.57 -2.32
CA PRO A 293 -17.41 -43.83 -1.56
C PRO A 293 -16.02 -44.26 -1.08
N LEU A 294 -14.98 -44.09 -1.90
CA LEU A 294 -13.61 -44.44 -1.54
C LEU A 294 -13.04 -43.46 -0.50
N LEU A 295 -13.35 -42.17 -0.62
CA LEU A 295 -13.02 -41.16 0.38
C LEU A 295 -13.63 -41.51 1.74
N HIS A 296 -14.88 -41.95 1.78
CA HIS A 296 -15.52 -42.31 3.05
C HIS A 296 -14.85 -43.52 3.73
N ILE A 297 -14.32 -44.47 2.96
CA ILE A 297 -13.49 -45.56 3.49
C ILE A 297 -12.16 -45.00 4.05
N THR A 298 -11.49 -44.10 3.35
CA THR A 298 -10.25 -43.47 3.87
C THR A 298 -10.48 -42.57 5.08
N GLU A 299 -11.63 -41.87 5.16
CA GLU A 299 -12.10 -41.11 6.33
C GLU A 299 -12.34 -42.04 7.53
N MET A 300 -12.97 -43.19 7.31
CA MET A 300 -13.18 -44.19 8.35
C MET A 300 -11.84 -44.72 8.89
N VAL A 301 -10.88 -45.06 8.01
CA VAL A 301 -9.55 -45.55 8.42
C VAL A 301 -8.76 -44.47 9.17
N THR A 302 -8.69 -43.23 8.64
CA THR A 302 -7.92 -42.14 9.27
C THR A 302 -8.47 -41.69 10.62
N ARG A 303 -9.79 -41.88 10.89
CA ARG A 303 -10.39 -41.64 12.22
C ARG A 303 -9.88 -42.58 13.31
N PHE A 304 -9.31 -43.74 12.97
CA PHE A 304 -8.60 -44.59 13.93
C PHE A 304 -7.15 -44.14 14.19
N VAL A 305 -6.64 -43.14 13.46
CA VAL A 305 -5.23 -42.74 13.45
C VAL A 305 -4.99 -41.30 13.95
N LYS A 306 -5.94 -40.38 13.75
CA LYS A 306 -5.82 -38.97 14.19
C LYS A 306 -6.87 -38.58 15.24
N PRO A 307 -6.47 -38.12 16.44
CA PRO A 307 -7.36 -37.36 17.31
C PRO A 307 -7.67 -35.99 16.67
N ALA A 308 -8.88 -35.47 16.88
CA ALA A 308 -9.30 -34.21 16.28
C ALA A 308 -8.69 -33.00 17.03
N GLN A 309 -7.96 -32.15 16.29
CA GLN A 309 -7.56 -30.82 16.74
C GLN A 309 -8.37 -29.78 15.96
N ASN A 310 -9.07 -28.89 16.67
CA ASN A 310 -9.68 -27.71 16.07
C ASN A 310 -8.58 -26.68 15.80
N ILE A 311 -8.27 -26.44 14.52
CA ILE A 311 -7.37 -25.35 14.12
C ILE A 311 -8.19 -24.05 14.12
N SER A 312 -7.88 -23.17 15.07
CA SER A 312 -8.49 -21.84 15.19
C SER A 312 -8.29 -21.00 13.93
N LEU A 313 -9.21 -20.09 13.64
CA LEU A 313 -9.02 -19.12 12.54
C LEU A 313 -7.96 -18.08 12.93
N ILE A 314 -7.04 -17.81 12.00
CA ILE A 314 -6.07 -16.70 11.89
C ILE A 314 -5.89 -15.91 13.20
N ASN A 315 -4.78 -16.18 13.90
CA ASN A 315 -4.46 -15.48 15.14
C ASN A 315 -3.70 -14.16 14.88
N ARG A 316 -3.36 -13.42 15.95
CA ARG A 316 -2.60 -12.16 15.86
C ARG A 316 -1.16 -12.36 15.36
N GLU A 317 -0.57 -13.52 15.59
CA GLU A 317 0.78 -13.88 15.16
C GLU A 317 0.81 -14.14 13.64
N ASP A 318 -0.22 -14.79 13.09
CA ASP A 318 -0.43 -14.95 11.64
C ASP A 318 -0.52 -13.59 10.93
N ILE A 319 -1.24 -12.62 11.50
CA ILE A 319 -1.34 -11.25 10.97
C ILE A 319 0.04 -10.58 10.98
N MET A 320 0.79 -10.68 12.08
CA MET A 320 2.15 -10.15 12.17
C MET A 320 3.11 -10.85 11.20
N LEU A 321 2.96 -12.16 10.98
CA LEU A 321 3.72 -12.92 9.98
C LEU A 321 3.41 -12.44 8.56
N MET A 322 2.13 -12.21 8.22
CA MET A 322 1.73 -11.67 6.92
C MET A 322 2.33 -10.26 6.68
N ILE A 323 2.34 -9.40 7.69
CA ILE A 323 2.97 -8.06 7.61
C ILE A 323 4.50 -8.19 7.42
N ASN A 324 5.16 -9.05 8.19
CA ASN A 324 6.60 -9.33 8.05
C ASN A 324 6.96 -9.85 6.64
N ILE A 325 6.10 -10.69 6.03
CA ILE A 325 6.29 -11.21 4.66
C ILE A 325 6.11 -10.07 3.65
N ALA A 326 5.00 -9.34 3.72
CA ALA A 326 4.71 -8.24 2.80
C ALA A 326 5.79 -7.14 2.81
N ARG A 327 6.39 -6.84 3.98
CA ARG A 327 7.57 -5.96 4.09
C ARG A 327 8.81 -6.54 3.39
N LYS A 328 9.11 -7.83 3.60
CA LYS A 328 10.22 -8.52 2.91
C LYS A 328 10.04 -8.58 1.38
N GLU A 329 8.79 -8.60 0.92
CA GLU A 329 8.40 -8.56 -0.50
C GLU A 329 8.27 -7.13 -1.05
N GLY A 330 8.65 -6.10 -0.27
CA GLY A 330 8.63 -4.70 -0.68
C GLY A 330 7.23 -4.07 -0.85
N GLN A 331 6.19 -4.76 -0.38
CA GLN A 331 4.78 -4.32 -0.48
C GLN A 331 4.35 -3.38 0.66
N ILE A 332 5.14 -3.28 1.72
CA ILE A 332 4.92 -2.45 2.92
C ILE A 332 6.26 -1.79 3.27
N ALA A 333 6.28 -0.46 3.50
CA ALA A 333 7.51 0.22 3.94
C ALA A 333 7.77 -0.03 5.43
N ASP A 334 9.04 0.07 5.88
CA ASP A 334 9.40 -0.19 7.28
C ASP A 334 8.66 0.73 8.28
N LYS A 335 8.29 1.95 7.85
CA LYS A 335 7.45 2.87 8.65
C LYS A 335 6.02 2.35 8.83
N ASP A 336 5.41 1.83 7.77
CA ASP A 336 4.04 1.32 7.80
C ASP A 336 3.98 0.02 8.60
N GLU A 337 5.01 -0.82 8.50
CA GLU A 337 5.16 -2.03 9.33
C GLU A 337 5.27 -1.67 10.81
N LYS A 338 6.07 -0.65 11.17
CA LYS A 338 6.17 -0.13 12.54
C LYS A 338 4.84 0.44 13.03
N PHE A 339 4.13 1.21 12.19
CA PHE A 339 2.81 1.76 12.53
C PHE A 339 1.80 0.65 12.86
N ILE A 340 1.67 -0.36 11.99
CA ILE A 340 0.69 -1.45 12.21
C ILE A 340 1.08 -2.29 13.43
N ARG A 341 2.38 -2.57 13.61
CA ARG A 341 2.93 -3.26 14.79
C ARG A 341 2.57 -2.54 16.09
N ASN A 342 2.80 -1.23 16.14
CA ASN A 342 2.59 -0.44 17.34
C ASN A 342 1.09 -0.18 17.59
N TYR A 343 0.29 0.04 16.53
CA TYR A 343 -1.16 0.12 16.64
C TYR A 343 -1.79 -1.15 17.22
N LEU A 344 -1.29 -2.34 16.86
CA LEU A 344 -1.74 -3.59 17.49
C LEU A 344 -1.24 -3.69 18.95
N ALA A 345 -0.06 -3.15 19.28
CA ALA A 345 0.52 -3.23 20.62
C ALA A 345 -0.27 -2.49 21.71
N ILE A 346 -1.03 -1.43 21.38
CA ILE A 346 -1.73 -0.57 22.36
C ILE A 346 -2.68 -1.30 23.34
N GLU A 347 -3.17 -2.48 22.99
CA GLU A 347 -4.02 -3.34 23.83
C GLU A 347 -3.26 -4.05 24.97
N GLN A 348 -1.92 -4.07 24.91
CA GLN A 348 -1.04 -4.84 25.78
C GLN A 348 0.11 -4.02 26.37
N THR A 349 0.49 -2.92 25.71
CA THR A 349 1.44 -1.93 26.23
C THR A 349 0.80 -1.15 27.39
N GLU A 350 1.48 -1.12 28.53
CA GLU A 350 1.12 -0.30 29.69
C GLU A 350 1.60 1.14 29.51
N ILE A 351 0.95 2.12 30.16
CA ILE A 351 1.32 3.53 29.96
C ILE A 351 2.69 3.89 30.56
N ASN A 352 3.22 3.08 31.48
CA ASN A 352 4.59 3.20 31.98
C ASN A 352 5.67 3.03 30.88
N GLU A 353 5.38 2.31 29.78
CA GLU A 353 6.29 2.18 28.63
C GLU A 353 6.37 3.46 27.79
N ILE A 354 5.33 4.30 27.80
CA ILE A 354 5.23 5.49 26.94
C ILE A 354 5.35 6.82 27.70
N MET A 355 5.17 6.83 29.02
CA MET A 355 5.11 8.07 29.81
C MET A 355 6.38 8.91 29.76
N THR A 356 6.21 10.22 29.90
CA THR A 356 7.29 11.15 30.25
C THR A 356 7.59 11.01 31.75
N PRO A 357 8.76 10.46 32.17
CA PRO A 357 9.00 10.13 33.57
C PRO A 357 9.22 11.39 34.44
N ARG A 358 8.86 11.34 35.72
CA ARG A 358 8.87 12.53 36.61
C ARG A 358 10.19 13.30 36.63
N THR A 359 11.32 12.59 36.53
CA THR A 359 12.68 13.18 36.53
C THR A 359 13.05 14.01 35.29
N VAL A 360 12.14 14.13 34.30
CA VAL A 360 12.22 15.03 33.13
C VAL A 360 10.92 15.81 32.88
N MET A 361 9.91 15.71 33.75
CA MET A 361 8.73 16.57 33.67
C MET A 361 9.13 18.04 33.83
N PHE A 362 8.54 18.92 33.03
CA PHE A 362 8.62 20.36 33.24
C PHE A 362 7.47 20.78 34.18
N THR A 363 7.81 21.24 35.38
CA THR A 363 6.86 21.59 36.45
C THR A 363 7.20 22.98 37.01
N GLU A 364 6.23 23.68 37.61
CA GLU A 364 6.46 25.01 38.20
C GLU A 364 5.65 25.21 39.50
N ASP A 365 6.19 26.03 40.40
CA ASP A 365 5.56 26.41 41.68
C ASP A 365 4.30 27.27 41.43
N MET A 366 3.16 26.89 42.02
CA MET A 366 1.88 27.58 41.82
C MET A 366 1.79 28.98 42.48
N THR A 367 2.76 29.38 43.30
CA THR A 367 2.80 30.69 43.97
C THR A 367 3.33 31.81 43.08
N ILE A 368 4.07 31.48 42.01
CA ILE A 368 4.74 32.44 41.13
C ILE A 368 3.73 33.21 40.26
N THR A 369 4.03 34.45 39.89
CA THR A 369 3.13 35.25 39.06
C THR A 369 3.22 34.87 37.57
N ALA A 370 2.14 35.09 36.82
CA ALA A 370 2.07 34.85 35.38
C ALA A 370 3.21 35.55 34.60
N ALA A 371 3.52 36.81 34.95
CA ALA A 371 4.61 37.56 34.37
C ALA A 371 5.99 36.97 34.74
N GLU A 372 6.17 36.50 35.97
CA GLU A 372 7.44 35.90 36.41
C GLU A 372 7.70 34.54 35.75
N PHE A 373 6.67 33.71 35.60
CA PHE A 373 6.74 32.48 34.80
C PHE A 373 7.25 32.77 33.38
N TYR A 374 6.68 33.77 32.69
CA TYR A 374 7.08 34.12 31.33
C TYR A 374 8.50 34.73 31.26
N ARG A 375 8.95 35.46 32.30
CA ARG A 375 10.34 35.96 32.37
C ARG A 375 11.37 34.84 32.51
N ARG A 376 11.08 33.80 33.30
CA ARG A 376 12.00 32.66 33.47
C ARG A 376 11.95 31.68 32.31
N HIS A 377 10.81 31.52 31.66
CA HIS A 377 10.58 30.50 30.62
C HIS A 377 9.96 31.09 29.33
N PRO A 378 10.63 32.07 28.67
CA PRO A 378 10.11 32.64 27.43
C PRO A 378 10.00 31.59 26.32
N ASP A 379 10.96 30.66 26.28
CA ASP A 379 11.07 29.53 25.34
C ASP A 379 10.36 28.26 25.88
N CYS A 380 9.27 28.39 26.65
CA CYS A 380 8.54 27.23 27.16
C CYS A 380 7.67 26.60 26.06
N ASN A 381 8.06 25.46 25.49
CA ASN A 381 7.30 24.81 24.43
C ASN A 381 5.99 24.17 24.94
N PHE A 382 5.96 23.75 26.21
CA PHE A 382 4.85 22.99 26.80
C PHE A 382 3.55 23.81 26.89
N SER A 383 2.49 23.32 26.24
CA SER A 383 1.17 23.96 26.26
C SER A 383 0.41 23.75 27.58
N ARG A 384 0.74 22.69 28.32
CA ARG A 384 0.15 22.31 29.62
C ARG A 384 1.29 22.01 30.58
N ILE A 385 1.26 22.63 31.74
CA ILE A 385 2.37 22.63 32.69
C ILE A 385 1.80 22.15 34.04
N PRO A 386 2.19 20.98 34.55
CA PRO A 386 1.91 20.57 35.92
C PRO A 386 2.44 21.61 36.92
N VAL A 387 1.63 21.94 37.93
CA VAL A 387 2.01 22.90 38.97
C VAL A 387 1.96 22.28 40.36
N TYR A 388 2.95 22.64 41.18
CA TYR A 388 3.16 22.07 42.51
C TYR A 388 3.12 23.12 43.61
N SER A 389 3.14 22.66 44.86
CA SER A 389 3.08 23.48 46.07
C SER A 389 4.10 22.97 47.08
N GLY A 390 5.16 23.76 47.33
CA GLY A 390 6.26 23.45 48.25
C GLY A 390 7.27 22.43 47.70
N ASP A 391 6.83 21.22 47.38
CA ASP A 391 7.66 20.12 46.87
C ASP A 391 7.35 19.86 45.39
N GLU A 392 8.39 19.65 44.55
CA GLU A 392 8.26 19.37 43.12
C GLU A 392 7.49 18.07 42.83
N ASP A 393 7.59 17.06 43.71
CA ASP A 393 6.83 15.80 43.58
C ASP A 393 5.32 15.98 43.95
N ASN A 394 4.91 17.11 44.54
CA ASN A 394 3.52 17.39 44.98
C ASN A 394 2.71 18.18 43.94
N ILE A 395 2.36 17.53 42.81
CA ILE A 395 1.56 18.16 41.75
C ILE A 395 0.10 18.39 42.20
N GLU A 396 -0.27 19.67 42.39
CA GLU A 396 -1.60 20.11 42.81
C GLU A 396 -2.59 20.33 41.65
N GLY A 397 -2.11 20.32 40.39
CA GLY A 397 -2.90 20.57 39.19
C GLY A 397 -2.06 20.84 37.95
N MET A 398 -2.65 21.47 36.94
CA MET A 398 -1.95 21.98 35.75
C MET A 398 -2.43 23.39 35.37
N VAL A 399 -1.59 24.16 34.68
CA VAL A 399 -1.93 25.43 34.04
C VAL A 399 -1.76 25.33 32.52
N ILE A 400 -2.41 26.21 31.77
CA ILE A 400 -2.34 26.26 30.30
C ILE A 400 -1.57 27.52 29.88
N LYS A 401 -0.48 27.35 29.12
CA LYS A 401 0.41 28.44 28.67
C LYS A 401 -0.37 29.61 28.04
N ASN A 402 -1.35 29.31 27.18
CA ASN A 402 -2.17 30.30 26.49
C ASN A 402 -3.11 31.11 27.42
N GLU A 403 -3.41 30.62 28.62
CA GLU A 403 -4.22 31.34 29.61
C GLU A 403 -3.36 32.28 30.46
N ILE A 404 -2.13 31.85 30.78
CA ILE A 404 -1.09 32.71 31.38
C ILE A 404 -0.76 33.88 30.45
N LEU A 405 -0.51 33.60 29.16
CA LEU A 405 -0.19 34.64 28.17
C LEU A 405 -1.34 35.64 27.99
N ARG A 406 -2.60 35.17 27.97
CA ARG A 406 -3.78 36.06 27.96
C ARG A 406 -3.87 36.92 29.21
N ALA A 407 -3.59 36.38 30.39
CA ALA A 407 -3.60 37.16 31.63
C ALA A 407 -2.55 38.28 31.63
N ILE A 408 -1.36 38.03 31.07
CA ILE A 408 -0.33 39.07 30.90
C ILE A 408 -0.84 40.19 29.98
N LEU A 409 -1.44 39.84 28.83
CA LEU A 409 -2.01 40.80 27.88
C LEU A 409 -3.20 41.60 28.47
N ASP A 410 -4.01 40.95 29.31
CA ASP A 410 -5.11 41.56 30.07
C ASP A 410 -4.64 42.48 31.23
N GLY A 411 -3.32 42.65 31.43
CA GLY A 411 -2.76 43.44 32.54
C GLY A 411 -2.79 42.75 33.90
N LYS A 412 -3.07 41.45 33.96
CA LYS A 412 -3.16 40.61 35.18
C LYS A 412 -1.87 39.80 35.42
N GLY A 413 -0.73 40.32 34.98
CA GLY A 413 0.57 39.64 35.05
C GLY A 413 1.01 39.27 36.47
N ASP A 414 0.56 40.01 37.49
CA ASP A 414 0.86 39.76 38.90
C ASP A 414 0.01 38.65 39.55
N MET A 415 -0.95 38.08 38.82
CA MET A 415 -1.78 36.98 39.32
C MET A 415 -0.94 35.68 39.43
N PRO A 416 -0.97 34.96 40.57
CA PRO A 416 -0.21 33.73 40.75
C PRO A 416 -0.76 32.58 39.89
N LEU A 417 0.09 31.61 39.53
CA LEU A 417 -0.28 30.44 38.71
C LEU A 417 -1.41 29.61 39.33
N SER A 418 -1.50 29.57 40.66
CA SER A 418 -2.62 29.01 41.42
C SER A 418 -3.99 29.56 40.99
N GLY A 419 -4.06 30.82 40.54
CA GLY A 419 -5.26 31.44 39.98
C GLY A 419 -5.70 30.92 38.61
N PHE A 420 -4.82 30.18 37.92
CA PHE A 420 -5.08 29.50 36.64
C PHE A 420 -5.13 27.97 36.78
N LYS A 421 -5.07 27.45 38.02
CA LYS A 421 -4.98 26.01 38.30
C LYS A 421 -6.22 25.27 37.81
N ARG A 422 -5.99 24.24 36.99
CA ARG A 422 -6.98 23.27 36.53
C ARG A 422 -6.66 21.90 37.10
N ASN A 423 -7.68 21.11 37.41
CA ASN A 423 -7.49 19.74 37.87
C ASN A 423 -6.89 18.88 36.75
N VAL A 424 -5.73 18.30 37.00
CA VAL A 424 -5.20 17.18 36.21
C VAL A 424 -5.79 15.86 36.76
N ARG A 425 -5.91 14.83 35.92
CA ARG A 425 -6.41 13.51 36.33
C ARG A 425 -5.25 12.55 36.47
N SER A 426 -5.18 11.82 37.58
CA SER A 426 -4.26 10.69 37.75
C SER A 426 -4.90 9.38 37.26
N VAL A 427 -4.07 8.45 36.78
CA VAL A 427 -4.41 7.07 36.39
C VAL A 427 -3.29 6.12 36.83
N PRO A 428 -3.58 4.83 37.10
CA PRO A 428 -2.55 3.84 37.39
C PRO A 428 -1.58 3.70 36.22
N GLU A 429 -0.28 3.60 36.49
CA GLU A 429 0.75 3.45 35.45
C GLU A 429 0.66 2.13 34.65
N THR A 430 -0.06 1.14 35.20
CA THR A 430 -0.37 -0.16 34.60
C THR A 430 -1.66 -0.16 33.74
N MET A 431 -2.33 0.99 33.58
CA MET A 431 -3.41 1.13 32.60
C MET A 431 -2.86 0.92 31.19
N THR A 432 -3.63 0.28 30.29
CA THR A 432 -3.17 0.09 28.90
C THR A 432 -3.24 1.38 28.08
N VAL A 433 -2.39 1.50 27.07
CA VAL A 433 -2.40 2.63 26.13
C VAL A 433 -3.76 2.76 25.42
N SER A 434 -4.42 1.63 25.10
CA SER A 434 -5.76 1.60 24.50
C SER A 434 -6.83 2.22 25.42
N GLU A 435 -6.84 1.84 26.71
CA GLU A 435 -7.77 2.39 27.70
C GLU A 435 -7.52 3.88 27.95
N LEU A 436 -6.27 4.29 28.05
CA LEU A 436 -5.92 5.70 28.20
C LEU A 436 -6.34 6.52 26.98
N PHE A 437 -6.07 6.05 25.76
CA PHE A 437 -6.51 6.72 24.53
C PHE A 437 -8.04 6.91 24.51
N GLY A 438 -8.78 5.85 24.87
CA GLY A 438 -10.22 5.92 25.08
C GLY A 438 -10.64 6.92 26.15
N LEU A 439 -9.93 7.00 27.28
CA LEU A 439 -10.19 7.95 28.36
C LEU A 439 -9.97 9.40 27.92
N LEU A 440 -8.82 9.70 27.29
CA LEU A 440 -8.45 11.04 26.83
C LEU A 440 -9.50 11.58 25.85
N LEU A 441 -9.84 10.80 24.82
CA LEU A 441 -10.84 11.16 23.80
C LEU A 441 -12.24 11.36 24.41
N ASN A 442 -12.74 10.40 25.20
CA ASN A 442 -14.09 10.46 25.77
C ASN A 442 -14.26 11.56 26.82
N LYS A 443 -13.19 11.94 27.53
CA LYS A 443 -13.23 13.03 28.53
C LYS A 443 -12.74 14.38 27.99
N LYS A 444 -12.27 14.44 26.74
CA LYS A 444 -11.70 15.63 26.09
C LYS A 444 -10.56 16.26 26.92
N ILE A 445 -9.72 15.40 27.47
CA ILE A 445 -8.49 15.76 28.18
C ILE A 445 -7.29 15.27 27.37
N HIS A 446 -6.16 15.95 27.50
CA HIS A 446 -4.96 15.73 26.68
C HIS A 446 -3.71 15.41 27.52
N MET A 447 -3.87 15.29 28.83
CA MET A 447 -2.79 15.03 29.79
C MET A 447 -3.38 14.35 31.02
N VAL A 448 -2.67 13.35 31.53
CA VAL A 448 -2.89 12.68 32.82
C VAL A 448 -1.57 12.54 33.56
N LEU A 449 -1.64 12.35 34.88
CA LEU A 449 -0.51 11.87 35.69
C LEU A 449 -0.55 10.35 35.76
N ALA A 450 0.59 9.69 35.57
CA ALA A 450 0.76 8.27 35.87
C ALA A 450 1.17 8.14 37.34
N VAL A 451 0.42 7.33 38.10
CA VAL A 451 0.70 7.04 39.51
C VAL A 451 0.88 5.55 39.76
N ASN A 452 1.78 5.23 40.68
CA ASN A 452 2.05 3.86 41.13
C ASN A 452 1.05 3.37 42.18
N GLU A 453 1.24 2.13 42.65
CA GLU A 453 0.43 1.45 43.68
C GLU A 453 0.31 2.24 45.01
N TYR A 454 1.30 3.07 45.32
CA TYR A 454 1.35 3.90 46.53
C TYR A 454 0.74 5.30 46.32
N GLY A 455 0.20 5.58 45.14
CA GLY A 455 -0.36 6.88 44.77
C GLY A 455 0.67 7.98 44.52
N THR A 456 1.96 7.63 44.43
CA THR A 456 3.03 8.57 44.07
C THR A 456 3.06 8.74 42.55
N ILE A 457 3.36 9.96 42.08
CA ILE A 457 3.49 10.27 40.65
C ILE A 457 4.83 9.74 40.16
N ASP A 458 4.84 8.95 39.10
CA ASP A 458 6.08 8.51 38.43
C ASP A 458 6.24 9.04 37.00
N GLY A 459 5.20 9.65 36.44
CA GLY A 459 5.29 10.42 35.20
C GLY A 459 4.01 11.13 34.81
N LEU A 460 3.99 11.66 33.59
CA LEU A 460 2.78 12.14 32.91
C LEU A 460 2.65 11.48 31.54
N VAL A 461 1.42 11.45 31.02
CA VAL A 461 1.12 10.95 29.67
C VAL A 461 0.16 11.91 29.00
N THR A 462 0.44 12.27 27.75
CA THR A 462 -0.37 13.15 26.94
C THR A 462 -1.08 12.39 25.81
N LEU A 463 -1.89 13.11 25.03
CA LEU A 463 -2.40 12.58 23.76
C LEU A 463 -1.28 12.48 22.70
N GLU A 464 -0.25 13.31 22.82
CA GLU A 464 0.90 13.33 21.91
C GLU A 464 1.75 12.05 22.08
N ASP A 465 2.14 11.65 23.30
CA ASP A 465 2.93 10.43 23.57
C ASP A 465 2.30 9.15 22.97
N ILE A 466 0.96 9.06 22.96
CA ILE A 466 0.20 7.93 22.40
C ILE A 466 0.27 7.91 20.87
N ILE A 467 0.19 9.08 20.23
CA ILE A 467 0.28 9.21 18.77
C ILE A 467 1.72 8.91 18.32
N GLU A 468 2.73 9.38 19.05
CA GLU A 468 4.14 9.05 18.84
C GLU A 468 4.40 7.55 18.96
N PHE A 469 3.84 6.89 19.97
CA PHE A 469 3.93 5.44 20.12
C PHE A 469 3.33 4.73 18.89
N ILE A 470 2.12 5.10 18.46
CA ILE A 470 1.45 4.49 17.31
C ILE A 470 2.22 4.75 15.99
N ILE A 471 2.74 5.96 15.77
CA ILE A 471 3.57 6.31 14.61
C ILE A 471 4.96 5.64 14.68
N GLY A 472 5.43 5.36 15.89
CA GLY A 472 6.78 4.85 16.13
C GLY A 472 7.85 5.91 15.95
N GLY A 473 7.58 7.17 16.31
CA GLY A 473 8.55 8.26 16.26
C GLY A 473 8.00 9.56 16.87
N GLU A 474 8.90 10.34 17.46
CA GLU A 474 8.63 11.59 18.17
C GLU A 474 8.09 12.68 17.22
N ILE A 475 7.16 13.51 17.69
CA ILE A 475 6.57 14.64 16.95
C ILE A 475 7.34 15.91 17.31
N ILE A 476 8.43 16.15 16.58
CA ILE A 476 9.34 17.28 16.80
C ILE A 476 8.71 18.58 16.28
N ASP A 477 8.54 19.58 17.16
CA ASP A 477 8.18 20.95 16.76
C ASP A 477 9.41 21.78 16.33
N GLU A 478 9.20 22.85 15.57
CA GLU A 478 10.27 23.77 15.15
C GLU A 478 11.02 24.43 16.32
N SER A 479 10.42 24.44 17.52
CA SER A 479 10.99 25.03 18.73
C SER A 479 11.76 24.05 19.64
N ASP A 480 11.77 22.74 19.36
CA ASP A 480 12.26 21.73 20.31
C ASP A 480 13.79 21.59 20.40
N LYS A 481 14.29 21.70 21.63
CA LYS A 481 15.72 21.65 21.97
C LYS A 481 16.21 20.25 22.36
N VAL A 482 15.29 19.30 22.56
CA VAL A 482 15.53 17.90 22.91
C VAL A 482 14.53 17.06 22.14
N THR A 483 15.00 16.07 21.37
CA THR A 483 14.12 15.30 20.46
C THR A 483 13.34 14.18 21.14
N ASP A 484 13.73 13.76 22.35
CA ASP A 484 13.12 12.65 23.10
C ASP A 484 13.41 12.84 24.61
N LEU A 485 12.37 13.00 25.42
CA LEU A 485 12.48 13.21 26.87
C LEU A 485 12.75 11.91 27.64
N ARG A 486 12.30 10.76 27.13
CA ARG A 486 12.52 9.43 27.73
C ARG A 486 14.01 9.07 27.65
N ASN A 487 14.64 9.29 26.51
CA ASN A 487 16.09 9.15 26.35
C ASN A 487 16.88 10.14 27.23
N LEU A 488 16.41 11.39 27.40
CA LEU A 488 17.01 12.33 28.35
C LEU A 488 16.91 11.83 29.80
N ALA A 489 15.80 11.21 30.20
CA ALA A 489 15.64 10.62 31.54
C ALA A 489 16.66 9.50 31.80
N VAL A 490 16.86 8.62 30.82
CA VAL A 490 17.87 7.55 30.86
C VAL A 490 19.29 8.13 30.97
N GLN A 491 19.61 9.22 30.26
CA GLN A 491 20.90 9.91 30.39
C GLN A 491 21.09 10.55 31.78
N ARG A 492 20.07 11.25 32.30
CA ARG A 492 20.07 11.83 33.66
C ARG A 492 20.20 10.75 34.74
N TRP A 493 19.62 9.57 34.55
CA TRP A 493 19.80 8.43 35.46
C TRP A 493 21.22 7.88 35.41
N LYS A 494 21.78 7.60 34.21
CA LYS A 494 23.17 7.13 34.06
C LYS A 494 24.18 8.09 34.68
N THR A 495 24.00 9.40 34.49
CA THR A 495 24.87 10.43 35.08
C THR A 495 24.80 10.44 36.61
N ARG A 496 23.59 10.35 37.20
CA ARG A 496 23.42 10.21 38.65
C ARG A 496 24.10 8.95 39.20
N MET A 497 23.98 7.81 38.52
CA MET A 497 24.64 6.56 38.91
C MET A 497 26.17 6.68 38.88
N MET A 498 26.76 7.28 37.84
CA MET A 498 28.22 7.53 37.77
C MET A 498 28.70 8.41 38.91
N LEU A 499 27.98 9.51 39.21
CA LEU A 499 28.30 10.41 40.32
C LEU A 499 28.20 9.71 41.68
N HIS A 500 27.22 8.82 41.88
CA HIS A 500 27.11 8.01 43.10
C HIS A 500 28.27 7.02 43.25
N THR A 501 28.66 6.32 42.19
CA THR A 501 29.83 5.40 42.22
C THR A 501 31.11 6.17 42.54
N GLN A 502 31.38 7.27 41.81
CA GLN A 502 32.59 8.08 42.01
C GLN A 502 32.65 8.72 43.41
N LYS A 503 31.50 9.14 43.96
CA LYS A 503 31.42 9.65 45.34
C LYS A 503 31.67 8.56 46.40
N ARG A 504 31.34 7.30 46.10
CA ARG A 504 31.61 6.13 46.96
C ARG A 504 33.07 5.66 46.87
N GLU A 505 33.73 5.85 45.73
CA GLU A 505 35.18 5.61 45.58
C GLU A 505 36.02 6.69 46.29
N LEU A 506 35.54 7.94 46.33
CA LEU A 506 36.20 9.07 47.00
C LEU A 506 35.97 9.13 48.53
N MET A 507 35.03 8.34 49.05
CA MET A 507 34.81 8.13 50.48
C MET A 507 34.65 6.63 50.76
N PRO A 508 35.76 5.86 50.84
CA PRO A 508 35.73 4.56 51.50
C PRO A 508 35.26 4.75 52.95
N ASP A 509 34.54 3.77 53.46
CA ASP A 509 33.92 3.84 54.79
C ASP A 509 34.97 4.14 55.88
N ARG A 510 34.60 5.06 56.79
CA ARG A 510 35.31 5.26 58.05
C ARG A 510 34.62 4.43 59.12
N ASP A 511 35.20 3.29 59.42
CA ASP A 511 34.97 2.53 60.66
C ASP A 511 35.26 3.40 61.91
#